data_AF-A0A1X7U316-F1
#
_entry.id   AF-A0A1X7U316-F1
#
_cell.length_a   1.000
_cell.length_b   1.000
_cell.length_c   1.000
_cell.angle_alpha   90.00
_cell.angle_beta   90.00
_cell.angle_gamma   90.00
#
_symmetry.space_group_name_H-M   'P 1'
#
loop_
_entity.id
_entity.type
_entity.pdbx_description
1 polymer ?
#
loop_
_entity_poly.entity_id
_entity_poly.type
_entity_poly.pdbx_seq_one_letter_code
_entity_poly.pdbx_strand_id
1 'polypeptide(L)'
;MWTMKIIWHIFTQANFIVRWLSLILVLIDWLSGLHLFVKFYTWLVLNHFSVAKQYIDVVELAKPVIIDVIRFMCREDSLPMLIHCAHGKDRTGLLVAVVLGLLEVESEDIIRDYAESQDGLLCIKDRVYQEIVERYGFKLECTYAERETMEEVLEHIEKNYGSMSEYLLSGGFTLKEQEHFKRLFLEPESE
;
A
#
# COMPACT_ATOMS: atom_id res chain seq x y z
N MET A 1 11.56 0.33 -15.18
CA MET A 1 11.89 -1.09 -14.90
C MET A 1 11.06 -1.67 -13.75
N TRP A 2 10.80 -0.91 -12.69
CA TRP A 2 10.00 -1.36 -11.53
C TRP A 2 8.51 -1.60 -11.83
N THR A 3 7.87 -0.71 -12.59
CA THR A 3 6.47 -0.88 -13.05
C THR A 3 6.25 -2.19 -13.81
N MET A 4 7.21 -2.61 -14.64
CA MET A 4 7.16 -3.89 -15.33
C MET A 4 7.19 -5.10 -14.38
N LYS A 5 7.93 -5.02 -13.26
CA LYS A 5 7.96 -6.10 -12.26
C LYS A 5 6.63 -6.26 -11.54
N ILE A 6 5.95 -5.16 -11.21
CA ILE A 6 4.62 -5.20 -10.58
C ILE A 6 3.59 -5.77 -11.55
N ILE A 7 3.56 -5.22 -12.78
CA ILE A 7 2.63 -5.70 -13.82
C ILE A 7 2.86 -7.19 -14.06
N TRP A 8 4.11 -7.60 -14.16
CA TRP A 8 4.47 -9.00 -14.31
C TRP A 8 4.04 -9.84 -13.10
N HIS A 9 4.34 -9.40 -11.87
CA HIS A 9 3.96 -10.10 -10.64
C HIS A 9 2.45 -10.34 -10.58
N ILE A 10 1.65 -9.27 -10.77
CA ILE A 10 0.19 -9.34 -10.83
C ILE A 10 -0.23 -10.31 -11.93
N PHE A 11 0.23 -10.10 -13.16
CA PHE A 11 -0.11 -10.95 -14.30
C PHE A 11 0.22 -12.43 -14.07
N THR A 12 1.30 -12.71 -13.32
CA THR A 12 1.71 -14.08 -12.99
C THR A 12 0.86 -14.76 -11.91
N GLN A 13 0.03 -14.03 -11.17
CA GLN A 13 -0.94 -14.63 -10.23
C GLN A 13 -2.04 -15.41 -10.95
N ALA A 14 -2.30 -15.07 -12.22
CA ALA A 14 -3.28 -15.75 -13.06
C ALA A 14 -2.72 -17.04 -13.68
N ASN A 15 -3.58 -18.05 -13.89
CA ASN A 15 -3.22 -19.23 -14.68
C ASN A 15 -3.07 -18.89 -16.18
N PHE A 16 -2.51 -19.83 -16.96
CA PHE A 16 -2.22 -19.62 -18.38
C PHE A 16 -3.43 -19.17 -19.20
N ILE A 17 -4.61 -19.75 -18.95
CA ILE A 17 -5.84 -19.43 -19.69
C ILE A 17 -6.27 -17.99 -19.38
N VAL A 18 -6.32 -17.63 -18.09
CA VAL A 18 -6.72 -16.29 -17.65
C VAL A 18 -5.76 -15.22 -18.18
N ARG A 19 -4.47 -15.50 -18.26
CA ARG A 19 -3.48 -14.60 -18.88
C ARG A 19 -3.76 -14.33 -20.36
N TRP A 20 -4.06 -15.36 -21.15
CA TRP A 20 -4.40 -15.18 -22.56
C TRP A 20 -5.71 -14.42 -22.76
N LEU A 21 -6.75 -14.76 -21.99
CA LEU A 21 -8.02 -14.04 -22.02
C LEU A 21 -7.83 -12.57 -21.62
N SER A 22 -6.98 -12.29 -20.64
CA SER A 22 -6.63 -10.94 -20.22
C SER A 22 -6.03 -10.12 -21.36
N LEU A 23 -5.11 -10.67 -22.15
CA LEU A 23 -4.52 -9.98 -23.30
C LEU A 23 -5.55 -9.68 -24.39
N ILE A 24 -6.50 -10.59 -24.62
CA ILE A 24 -7.61 -10.38 -25.55
C ILE A 24 -8.52 -9.25 -25.05
N LEU A 25 -8.85 -9.23 -23.77
CA LEU A 25 -9.69 -8.18 -23.19
C LEU A 25 -9.00 -6.80 -23.17
N VAL A 26 -7.69 -6.74 -22.93
CA VAL A 26 -6.92 -5.49 -23.07
C VAL A 26 -6.99 -4.96 -24.50
N LEU A 27 -6.91 -5.84 -25.50
CA LEU A 27 -7.04 -5.43 -26.91
C LEU A 27 -8.47 -4.93 -27.20
N ILE A 28 -9.49 -5.60 -26.69
CA ILE A 28 -10.89 -5.16 -26.83
C ILE A 28 -11.10 -3.80 -26.17
N ASP A 29 -10.58 -3.59 -24.95
CA ASP A 29 -10.66 -2.32 -24.24
C ASP A 29 -9.98 -1.19 -25.01
N TRP A 30 -8.83 -1.47 -25.62
CA TRP A 30 -8.12 -0.49 -26.45
C TRP A 30 -8.92 -0.09 -27.70
N LEU A 31 -9.67 -1.02 -28.29
CA LEU A 31 -10.47 -0.77 -29.49
C LEU A 31 -11.85 -0.16 -29.19
N SER A 32 -12.44 -0.45 -28.03
CA SER A 32 -13.84 -0.13 -27.71
C SER A 32 -14.04 0.88 -26.57
N GLY A 33 -13.02 1.09 -25.72
CA GLY A 33 -13.11 1.93 -24.52
C GLY A 33 -13.97 1.33 -23.39
N LEU A 34 -14.32 0.04 -23.44
CA LEU A 34 -15.28 -0.57 -22.51
C LEU A 34 -14.70 -0.96 -21.12
N HIS A 35 -13.37 -0.94 -20.94
CA HIS A 35 -12.69 -1.24 -19.68
C HIS A 35 -13.07 -2.59 -19.01
N LEU A 36 -13.39 -3.61 -19.83
CA LEU A 36 -13.78 -4.96 -19.44
C LEU A 36 -12.66 -5.75 -18.77
N PHE A 37 -11.40 -5.51 -19.16
CA PHE A 37 -10.24 -6.22 -18.62
C PHE A 37 -10.17 -6.09 -17.11
N VAL A 38 -10.30 -4.86 -16.59
CA VAL A 38 -10.10 -4.62 -15.15
C VAL A 38 -11.15 -5.37 -14.34
N LYS A 39 -12.43 -5.28 -14.71
CA LYS A 39 -13.49 -6.02 -13.99
C LYS A 39 -13.30 -7.54 -14.07
N PHE A 40 -12.95 -8.06 -15.24
CA PHE A 40 -12.67 -9.48 -15.43
C PHE A 40 -11.51 -9.96 -14.57
N TYR A 41 -10.41 -9.22 -14.60
CA TYR A 41 -9.18 -9.59 -13.90
C TYR A 41 -9.34 -9.47 -12.38
N THR A 42 -9.99 -8.41 -11.91
CA THR A 42 -10.32 -8.24 -10.50
C THR A 42 -11.19 -9.39 -10.01
N TRP A 43 -12.23 -9.74 -10.78
CA TRP A 43 -13.16 -10.80 -10.41
C TRP A 43 -12.49 -12.19 -10.34
N LEU A 44 -11.66 -12.55 -11.32
CA LEU A 44 -11.04 -13.88 -11.41
C LEU A 44 -9.71 -14.05 -10.68
N VAL A 45 -9.05 -12.95 -10.31
CA VAL A 45 -7.69 -13.02 -9.78
C VAL A 45 -7.58 -12.23 -8.49
N LEU A 46 -7.80 -10.92 -8.54
CA LEU A 46 -7.50 -10.06 -7.38
C LEU A 46 -8.43 -10.33 -6.19
N ASN A 47 -9.71 -10.60 -6.44
CA ASN A 47 -10.69 -10.90 -5.40
C ASN A 47 -10.45 -12.23 -4.67
N HIS A 48 -9.52 -13.08 -5.14
CA HIS A 48 -9.12 -14.29 -4.41
C HIS A 48 -8.12 -14.02 -3.29
N PHE A 49 -7.49 -12.85 -3.27
CA PHE A 49 -6.54 -12.44 -2.25
C PHE A 49 -7.20 -11.50 -1.23
N SER A 50 -6.83 -11.63 0.04
CA SER A 50 -7.22 -10.67 1.08
C SER A 50 -6.64 -9.28 0.80
N VAL A 51 -7.24 -8.24 1.37
CA VAL A 51 -6.70 -6.87 1.30
C VAL A 51 -5.29 -6.83 1.91
N ALA A 52 -5.09 -7.52 3.04
CA ALA A 52 -3.77 -7.67 3.67
C ALA A 52 -2.73 -8.26 2.71
N LYS A 53 -3.07 -9.33 1.99
CA LYS A 53 -2.14 -9.93 1.01
C LYS A 53 -1.77 -8.95 -0.11
N GLN A 54 -2.74 -8.17 -0.58
CA GLN A 54 -2.49 -7.13 -1.59
C GLN A 54 -1.60 -6.01 -1.03
N TYR A 55 -1.80 -5.62 0.23
CA TYR A 55 -0.96 -4.64 0.92
C TYR A 55 0.46 -5.15 1.14
N ILE A 56 0.62 -6.43 1.50
CA ILE A 56 1.92 -7.10 1.60
C ILE A 56 2.65 -7.04 0.24
N ASP A 57 1.95 -7.32 -0.86
CA ASP A 57 2.55 -7.17 -2.20
C ASP A 57 2.95 -5.72 -2.48
N VAL A 58 2.17 -4.73 -2.03
CA VAL A 58 2.53 -3.32 -2.16
C VAL A 58 3.79 -2.99 -1.37
N VAL A 59 3.91 -3.35 -0.09
CA VAL A 59 5.12 -3.03 0.70
C VAL A 59 6.34 -3.79 0.20
N GLU A 60 6.19 -5.01 -0.30
CA GLU A 60 7.31 -5.77 -0.86
C GLU A 60 7.79 -5.22 -2.20
N LEU A 61 6.85 -5.03 -3.13
CA LEU A 61 7.19 -4.56 -4.45
C LEU A 61 7.59 -3.10 -4.40
N ALA A 62 6.84 -2.23 -3.70
CA ALA A 62 7.05 -0.78 -3.66
C ALA A 62 8.07 -0.30 -2.65
N LYS A 63 8.79 -1.20 -1.98
CA LYS A 63 9.90 -0.87 -1.07
C LYS A 63 10.84 0.22 -1.62
N PRO A 64 11.33 0.18 -2.88
CA PRO A 64 12.21 1.25 -3.38
C PRO A 64 11.52 2.61 -3.45
N VAL A 65 10.23 2.65 -3.83
CA VAL A 65 9.44 3.89 -3.91
C VAL A 65 9.14 4.43 -2.51
N ILE A 66 8.81 3.55 -1.57
CA ILE A 66 8.61 3.91 -0.16
C ILE A 66 9.89 4.57 0.38
N ILE A 67 11.06 3.98 0.13
CA ILE A 67 12.35 4.54 0.54
C ILE A 67 12.64 5.88 -0.12
N ASP A 68 12.34 6.04 -1.42
CA ASP A 68 12.52 7.32 -2.11
C ASP A 68 11.65 8.43 -1.48
N VAL A 69 10.42 8.11 -1.07
CA VAL A 69 9.54 9.04 -0.37
C VAL A 69 10.07 9.39 1.02
N ILE A 70 10.52 8.40 1.80
CA ILE A 70 11.11 8.64 3.13
C ILE A 70 12.38 9.50 3.02
N ARG A 71 13.24 9.24 2.02
CA ARG A 71 14.41 10.09 1.73
C ARG A 71 14.01 11.52 1.34
N PHE A 72 12.92 11.68 0.61
CA PHE A 72 12.40 12.99 0.26
C PHE A 72 11.92 13.75 1.51
N MET A 73 11.27 13.06 2.45
CA MET A 73 10.84 13.61 3.74
C MET A 73 12.02 14.05 4.65
N CYS A 74 13.22 13.51 4.45
CA CYS A 74 14.42 13.97 5.18
C CYS A 74 14.89 15.37 4.80
N ARG A 75 14.33 15.99 3.74
CA ARG A 75 14.75 17.33 3.33
C ARG A 75 14.00 18.38 4.15
N GLU A 76 14.73 19.30 4.78
CA GLU A 76 14.12 20.39 5.56
C GLU A 76 13.16 21.28 4.76
N ASP A 77 13.41 21.44 3.45
CA ASP A 77 12.54 22.20 2.54
C ASP A 77 11.26 21.46 2.11
N SER A 78 11.10 20.20 2.53
CA SER A 78 9.94 19.36 2.20
C SER A 78 8.83 19.40 3.25
N LEU A 79 9.07 20.04 4.40
CA LEU A 79 8.15 20.07 5.54
C LEU A 79 7.51 21.46 5.73
N PRO A 80 6.22 21.55 6.16
CA PRO A 80 5.32 20.43 6.45
C PRO A 80 4.82 19.72 5.18
N MET A 81 4.56 18.41 5.28
CA MET A 81 4.14 17.57 4.15
C MET A 81 2.75 16.98 4.35
N LEU A 82 1.95 16.95 3.28
CA LEU A 82 0.68 16.23 3.21
C LEU A 82 0.86 14.95 2.39
N ILE A 83 0.60 13.79 3.00
CA ILE A 83 0.57 12.49 2.32
C ILE A 83 -0.89 12.15 2.02
N HIS A 84 -1.22 11.92 0.74
CA HIS A 84 -2.57 11.53 0.35
C HIS A 84 -2.58 10.54 -0.81
N CYS A 85 -3.71 9.84 -0.97
CA CYS A 85 -4.01 9.02 -2.15
C CYS A 85 -5.41 9.37 -2.66
N ALA A 86 -6.16 8.39 -3.18
CA ALA A 86 -7.52 8.63 -3.68
C ALA A 86 -8.56 8.78 -2.54
N HIS A 87 -8.42 7.94 -1.51
CA HIS A 87 -9.35 7.90 -0.36
C HIS A 87 -8.64 8.07 0.99
N GLY A 88 -7.32 8.25 1.00
CA GLY A 88 -6.53 8.42 2.22
C GLY A 88 -6.29 7.13 3.02
N LYS A 89 -6.77 5.97 2.55
CA LYS A 89 -6.65 4.69 3.27
C LYS A 89 -5.45 3.83 2.85
N ASP A 90 -5.40 3.36 1.60
CA ASP A 90 -4.51 2.25 1.24
C ASP A 90 -3.03 2.63 1.17
N ARG A 91 -2.63 3.37 0.12
CA ARG A 91 -1.23 3.78 -0.08
C ARG A 91 -0.77 4.79 0.96
N THR A 92 -1.71 5.62 1.44
CA THR A 92 -1.44 6.58 2.52
C THR A 92 -1.20 5.83 3.83
N GLY A 93 -2.11 4.95 4.24
CA GLY A 93 -1.98 4.18 5.46
C GLY A 93 -0.74 3.29 5.47
N LEU A 94 -0.39 2.65 4.35
CA LEU A 94 0.85 1.87 4.26
C LEU A 94 2.10 2.73 4.45
N LEU A 95 2.18 3.89 3.80
CA LEU A 95 3.34 4.77 3.96
C LEU A 95 3.42 5.34 5.38
N VAL A 96 2.28 5.74 5.95
CA VAL A 96 2.20 6.23 7.33
C VAL A 96 2.62 5.13 8.32
N ALA A 97 2.15 3.90 8.14
CA ALA A 97 2.57 2.76 8.97
C ALA A 97 4.08 2.51 8.91
N VAL A 98 4.69 2.61 7.71
CA VAL A 98 6.16 2.50 7.58
C VAL A 98 6.87 3.65 8.30
N VAL A 99 6.37 4.88 8.17
CA VAL A 99 6.94 6.06 8.84
C VAL A 99 6.86 5.91 10.37
N LEU A 100 5.69 5.55 10.90
CA LEU A 100 5.50 5.35 12.33
C LEU A 100 6.35 4.20 12.86
N GLY A 101 6.45 3.09 12.13
CA GLY A 101 7.34 1.98 12.49
C GLY A 101 8.83 2.36 12.46
N LEU A 102 9.25 3.22 11.54
CA LEU A 102 10.61 3.79 11.52
C LEU A 102 10.86 4.71 12.74
N LEU A 103 9.83 5.39 13.22
CA LEU A 103 9.86 6.21 14.43
C LEU A 103 9.68 5.39 15.71
N GLU A 104 9.69 4.05 15.61
CA GLU A 104 9.56 3.13 16.76
C GLU A 104 8.27 3.30 17.55
N VAL A 105 7.19 3.69 16.86
CA VAL A 105 5.84 3.67 17.43
C VAL A 105 5.37 2.22 17.59
N GLU A 106 4.69 1.92 18.70
CA GLU A 106 4.16 0.59 19.00
C GLU A 106 3.17 0.12 17.93
N SER A 107 3.23 -1.16 17.54
CA SER A 107 2.40 -1.73 16.47
C SER A 107 0.90 -1.51 16.70
N GLU A 108 0.43 -1.59 17.94
CA GLU A 108 -0.98 -1.37 18.29
C GLU A 108 -1.43 0.07 18.00
N ASP A 109 -0.55 1.05 18.21
CA ASP A 109 -0.83 2.45 17.90
C ASP A 109 -0.90 2.68 16.39
N ILE A 110 -0.02 2.01 15.61
CA ILE A 110 -0.05 2.04 14.14
C ILE A 110 -1.33 1.41 13.59
N ILE A 111 -1.75 0.26 14.14
CA ILE A 111 -2.99 -0.42 13.74
C ILE A 111 -4.20 0.46 14.04
N ARG A 112 -4.20 1.13 15.20
CA ARG A 112 -5.27 2.05 15.58
C ARG A 112 -5.32 3.26 14.64
N ASP A 113 -4.20 3.91 14.36
CA ASP A 113 -4.12 5.05 13.43
C ASP A 113 -4.68 4.68 12.04
N TYR A 114 -4.27 3.51 11.50
CA TYR A 114 -4.81 3.03 10.23
C TYR A 114 -6.34 2.85 10.28
N ALA A 115 -6.86 2.23 11.33
CA ALA A 115 -8.28 1.91 11.46
C ALA A 115 -9.16 3.16 11.65
N GLU A 116 -8.62 4.26 12.17
CA GLU A 116 -9.32 5.56 12.21
C GLU A 116 -9.71 6.07 10.81
N SER A 117 -9.04 5.59 9.75
CA SER A 117 -9.45 5.86 8.37
C SER A 117 -10.88 5.39 8.08
N GLN A 118 -11.40 4.39 8.81
CA GLN A 118 -12.75 3.87 8.63
C GLN A 118 -13.81 4.97 8.82
N ASP A 119 -13.65 5.81 9.84
CA ASP A 119 -14.57 6.91 10.12
C ASP A 119 -14.50 7.98 9.03
N GLY A 120 -13.29 8.26 8.54
CA GLY A 120 -13.07 9.17 7.41
C GLY A 120 -13.74 8.69 6.12
N LEU A 121 -13.86 7.37 5.92
CA LEU A 121 -14.50 6.79 4.73
C LEU A 121 -16.03 6.89 4.78
N LEU A 122 -16.65 6.98 5.95
CA LEU A 122 -18.11 7.03 6.08
C LEU A 122 -18.73 8.22 5.34
N CYS A 123 -18.05 9.38 5.32
CA CYS A 123 -18.55 10.58 4.65
C CYS A 123 -18.47 10.48 3.12
N ILE A 124 -17.67 9.55 2.58
CA ILE A 124 -17.47 9.33 1.14
C ILE A 124 -17.82 7.89 0.71
N LYS A 125 -18.54 7.12 1.54
CA LYS A 125 -18.79 5.69 1.33
C LYS A 125 -19.36 5.36 -0.05
N ASP A 126 -20.28 6.19 -0.55
CA ASP A 126 -20.93 5.95 -1.85
C ASP A 126 -19.93 6.17 -2.99
N ARG A 127 -19.06 7.19 -2.87
CA ARG A 127 -17.97 7.42 -3.83
C ARG A 127 -16.97 6.28 -3.80
N VAL A 128 -16.57 5.83 -2.61
CA VAL A 128 -15.64 4.69 -2.43
C VAL A 128 -16.24 3.43 -3.05
N TYR A 129 -17.52 3.14 -2.79
CA TYR A 129 -18.22 2.00 -3.37
C TYR A 129 -18.27 2.07 -4.91
N GLN A 130 -18.65 3.22 -5.47
CA GLN A 130 -18.69 3.42 -6.92
C GLN A 130 -17.30 3.24 -7.56
N GLU A 131 -16.26 3.78 -6.93
CA GLU A 131 -14.91 3.76 -7.49
C GLU A 131 -14.20 2.42 -7.31
N ILE A 132 -14.46 1.67 -6.24
CA ILE A 132 -13.78 0.39 -5.94
C ILE A 132 -14.61 -0.79 -6.45
N VAL A 133 -15.89 -0.86 -6.07
CA VAL A 133 -16.75 -2.01 -6.33
C VAL A 133 -17.37 -1.91 -7.73
N GLU A 134 -18.11 -0.84 -8.04
CA GLU A 134 -18.83 -0.77 -9.31
C GLU A 134 -17.90 -0.58 -10.51
N ARG A 135 -16.90 0.29 -10.37
CA ARG A 135 -15.95 0.61 -11.45
C ARG A 135 -14.93 -0.48 -11.68
N TYR A 136 -14.30 -1.02 -10.64
CA TYR A 136 -13.18 -1.97 -10.78
C TYR A 136 -13.52 -3.41 -10.43
N GLY A 137 -14.69 -3.69 -9.85
CA GLY A 137 -15.15 -5.04 -9.55
C GLY A 137 -14.54 -5.66 -8.29
N PHE A 138 -13.94 -4.85 -7.42
CA PHE A 138 -13.39 -5.35 -6.15
C PHE A 138 -14.49 -5.75 -5.18
N LYS A 139 -14.17 -6.64 -4.24
CA LYS A 139 -15.05 -6.97 -3.12
C LYS A 139 -15.32 -5.76 -2.24
N LEU A 140 -16.47 -5.79 -1.56
CA LEU A 140 -16.88 -4.75 -0.61
C LEU A 140 -15.86 -4.58 0.53
N GLU A 141 -15.18 -5.65 0.93
CA GLU A 141 -14.07 -5.64 1.91
C GLU A 141 -12.99 -4.61 1.57
N CYS A 142 -12.72 -4.38 0.28
CA CYS A 142 -11.74 -3.40 -0.18
C CYS A 142 -12.16 -1.94 0.10
N THR A 143 -13.40 -1.70 0.55
CA THR A 143 -13.91 -0.37 0.91
C THR A 143 -13.71 -0.02 2.39
N TYR A 144 -13.31 -0.98 3.23
CA TYR A 144 -13.14 -0.79 4.67
C TYR A 144 -11.66 -0.68 5.07
N ALA A 145 -11.40 -0.07 6.22
CA ALA A 145 -10.10 0.04 6.86
C ALA A 145 -10.03 -0.88 8.10
N GLU A 146 -10.12 -2.19 7.86
CA GLU A 146 -10.14 -3.18 8.94
C GLU A 146 -8.79 -3.29 9.66
N ARG A 147 -8.81 -3.33 10.99
CA ARG A 147 -7.60 -3.38 11.83
C ARG A 147 -6.70 -4.56 11.49
N GLU A 148 -7.32 -5.72 11.30
CA GLU A 148 -6.69 -7.00 10.98
C GLU A 148 -5.87 -6.89 9.68
N THR A 149 -6.27 -6.01 8.76
CA THR A 149 -5.51 -5.77 7.52
C THR A 149 -4.14 -5.19 7.81
N MET A 150 -4.05 -4.20 8.72
CA MET A 150 -2.77 -3.59 9.07
C MET A 150 -1.95 -4.50 10.00
N GLU A 151 -2.62 -5.22 10.89
CA GLU A 151 -1.99 -6.22 11.76
C GLU A 151 -1.21 -7.26 10.94
N GLU A 152 -1.86 -7.90 9.94
CA GLU A 152 -1.19 -8.87 9.05
C GLU A 152 0.01 -8.28 8.29
N VAL A 153 -0.05 -6.99 7.92
CA VAL A 153 1.05 -6.30 7.23
C VAL A 153 2.24 -6.10 8.16
N LEU A 154 2.00 -5.64 9.39
CA LEU A 154 3.07 -5.45 10.39
C LEU A 154 3.66 -6.79 10.82
N GLU A 155 2.83 -7.82 11.03
CA GLU A 155 3.27 -9.18 11.31
C GLU A 155 4.14 -9.75 10.18
N HIS A 156 3.79 -9.49 8.92
CA HIS A 156 4.62 -9.89 7.78
C HIS A 156 6.00 -9.21 7.84
N ILE A 157 6.06 -7.91 8.14
CA ILE A 157 7.33 -7.19 8.26
C ILE A 157 8.17 -7.76 9.40
N GLU A 158 7.58 -7.92 10.58
CA GLU A 158 8.25 -8.48 11.76
C GLU A 158 8.78 -9.89 11.48
N LYS A 159 7.96 -10.78 10.91
CA LYS A 159 8.33 -12.16 10.64
C LYS A 159 9.45 -12.32 9.61
N ASN A 160 9.49 -11.47 8.58
CA ASN A 160 10.43 -11.62 7.46
C ASN A 160 11.70 -10.78 7.60
N TYR A 161 11.65 -9.69 8.39
CA TYR A 161 12.77 -8.77 8.54
C TYR A 161 13.21 -8.58 9.99
N GLY A 162 12.34 -8.84 10.97
CA GLY A 162 12.60 -8.69 12.40
C GLY A 162 12.36 -7.28 12.95
N SER A 163 12.18 -6.27 12.09
CA SER A 163 11.68 -4.93 12.44
C SER A 163 11.41 -4.09 11.19
N MET A 164 10.72 -2.94 11.36
CA MET A 164 10.59 -1.94 10.30
C MET A 164 11.96 -1.37 9.87
N SER A 165 12.88 -1.20 10.82
CA SER A 165 14.25 -0.74 10.56
C SER A 165 15.00 -1.70 9.62
N GLU A 166 14.94 -3.00 9.90
CA GLU A 166 15.56 -4.03 9.06
C GLU A 166 14.88 -4.16 7.69
N TYR A 167 13.54 -3.99 7.63
CA TYR A 167 12.81 -3.92 6.36
C TYR A 167 13.33 -2.78 5.48
N LEU A 168 13.50 -1.58 6.03
CA LEU A 168 14.03 -0.41 5.32
C LEU A 168 15.52 -0.57 4.97
N LEU A 169 16.32 -1.14 5.88
CA LEU A 169 17.73 -1.44 5.65
C LEU A 169 17.91 -2.43 4.49
N SER A 170 17.05 -3.46 4.41
CA SER A 170 17.05 -4.43 3.31
C SER A 170 16.79 -3.80 1.93
N GLY A 171 16.09 -2.66 1.90
CA GLY A 171 15.86 -1.86 0.69
C GLY A 171 16.93 -0.78 0.44
N GLY A 172 17.92 -0.67 1.32
CA GLY A 172 19.05 0.24 1.19
C GLY A 172 18.87 1.60 1.88
N PHE A 173 17.89 1.77 2.78
CA PHE A 173 17.78 2.96 3.63
C PHE A 173 18.62 2.75 4.90
N THR A 174 19.80 3.36 4.91
CA THR A 174 20.87 3.07 5.86
C THR A 174 20.52 3.52 7.28
N LEU A 175 21.12 2.89 8.30
CA LEU A 175 20.94 3.29 9.70
C LEU A 175 21.23 4.79 9.94
N LYS A 176 22.23 5.34 9.24
CA LYS A 176 22.54 6.77 9.31
C LYS A 176 21.40 7.66 8.78
N GLU A 177 20.73 7.23 7.70
CA GLU A 177 19.55 7.92 7.17
C GLU A 177 18.35 7.79 8.12
N GLN A 178 18.18 6.62 8.74
CA GLN A 178 17.13 6.38 9.74
C GLN A 178 17.31 7.27 10.99
N GLU A 179 18.51 7.35 11.53
CA GLU A 179 18.82 8.26 12.65
C GLU A 179 18.57 9.72 12.28
N HIS A 180 18.91 10.12 11.05
CA HIS A 180 18.62 11.47 10.58
C HIS A 180 17.12 11.73 10.48
N PHE A 181 16.35 10.77 9.95
CA PHE A 181 14.91 10.86 9.88
C PHE A 181 14.31 11.02 11.28
N LYS A 182 14.68 10.17 12.25
CA LYS A 182 14.19 10.26 13.63
C LYS A 182 14.43 11.64 14.25
N ARG A 183 15.62 12.23 14.06
CA ARG A 183 15.94 13.59 14.56
C ARG A 183 15.05 14.71 13.99
N LEU A 184 14.45 14.52 12.81
CA LEU A 184 13.58 15.52 12.19
C LEU A 184 12.15 15.46 12.73
N PHE A 185 11.70 14.28 13.21
CA PHE A 185 10.31 14.04 13.56
C PHE A 185 10.07 13.79 15.05
N LEU A 186 11.11 13.46 15.83
CA LEU A 186 11.01 13.27 17.27
C LEU A 186 11.54 14.50 18.01
N GLU A 187 10.90 14.83 19.12
CA GLU A 187 11.45 15.79 20.09
C GLU A 187 12.75 15.21 20.70
N PRO A 188 13.70 16.06 21.12
CA PRO A 188 14.85 15.60 21.89
C PRO A 188 14.35 14.92 23.16
N GLU A 189 14.93 13.79 23.54
CA GLU A 189 14.66 13.19 24.84
C GLU A 189 14.87 14.25 25.93
N SER A 190 13.84 14.52 26.72
CA SER A 190 13.94 15.41 27.88
C SER A 190 14.84 14.75 28.92
N GLU A 191 15.99 15.36 29.20
CA GLU A 191 16.93 14.96 30.28
C GLU A 191 16.27 14.88 31.66
#